data_AF-A0A843AMC0-F1
#
_entry.id   AF-A0A843AMC0-F1
#
_cell.length_a   1.000
_cell.length_b   1.000
_cell.length_c   1.000
_cell.angle_alpha   90.00
_cell.angle_beta   90.00
_cell.angle_gamma   90.00
#
_symmetry.space_group_name_H-M   'P 1'
#
loop_
_entity.id
_entity.type
_entity.pdbx_description
1 polymer ?
#
loop_
_entity_poly.entity_id
_entity_poly.type
_entity_poly.pdbx_seq_one_letter_code
_entity_poly.pdbx_strand_id
1 'polypeptide(L)' 'KVFFDENNLPGMPTIKKRCSICDEVVLDNKNSLVNGKPICKSCFKGSYYEII' A
#
# COMPACT_ATOMS: atom_id res chain seq x y z
N LYS A 1 16.65 -18.47 -12.02
CA LYS A 1 15.77 -18.74 -10.86
C LYS A 1 14.82 -17.54 -10.76
N VAL A 2 13.52 -17.72 -10.93
CA VAL A 2 12.53 -16.63 -10.85
C VAL A 2 12.18 -16.42 -9.39
N PHE A 3 12.20 -15.17 -8.92
CA PHE A 3 11.80 -14.81 -7.56
C PHE A 3 10.37 -14.28 -7.60
N PHE A 4 9.47 -14.87 -6.82
CA PHE A 4 8.10 -14.41 -6.67
C PHE A 4 7.98 -13.67 -5.34
N ASP A 5 7.49 -12.44 -5.40
CA ASP A 5 7.12 -11.70 -4.20
C ASP A 5 5.78 -12.25 -3.68
N GLU A 6 5.77 -12.75 -2.45
CA GLU A 6 4.58 -13.30 -1.80
C GLU A 6 3.42 -12.30 -1.74
N ASN A 7 3.72 -10.99 -1.67
CA ASN A 7 2.75 -9.90 -1.67
C ASN A 7 2.08 -9.66 -3.04
N ASN A 8 2.54 -10.36 -4.09
CA ASN A 8 2.00 -10.28 -5.45
C ASN A 8 1.46 -11.63 -5.94
N LEU A 9 1.32 -12.61 -5.06
CA LEU A 9 0.66 -13.86 -5.39
C LEU A 9 -0.84 -13.64 -5.58
N PRO A 10 -1.49 -14.35 -6.52
CA PRO A 10 -2.93 -14.33 -6.66
C PRO A 10 -3.59 -14.95 -5.42
N GLY A 11 -4.69 -14.35 -4.96
CA GLY A 11 -5.43 -14.83 -3.79
C GLY A 11 -5.89 -13.69 -2.90
N MET A 12 -6.28 -14.04 -1.67
CA MET A 12 -6.64 -13.03 -0.67
C MET A 12 -5.39 -12.36 -0.11
N PRO A 13 -5.44 -11.03 0.13
CA PRO A 13 -4.36 -10.31 0.79
C PRO A 13 -4.07 -10.90 2.17
N THR A 14 -2.79 -11.09 2.47
CA THR A 14 -2.37 -11.63 3.78
C THR A 14 -2.29 -10.51 4.81
N ILE A 15 -1.97 -9.28 4.37
CA ILE A 15 -1.79 -8.13 5.25
C ILE A 15 -2.70 -7.00 4.81
N LYS A 16 -3.39 -6.38 5.79
CA LYS A 16 -4.23 -5.20 5.59
C LYS A 16 -3.84 -4.15 6.62
N LYS A 17 -3.53 -2.93 6.17
CA LYS A 17 -3.22 -1.76 7.02
C LYS A 17 -4.08 -0.58 6.59
N ARG A 18 -4.37 0.35 7.50
CA ARG A 18 -5.17 1.55 7.19
C ARG A 18 -4.27 2.76 7.06
N CYS A 19 -4.42 3.55 6.00
CA CYS A 19 -3.64 4.76 5.79
C CYS A 19 -3.95 5.79 6.87
N SER A 20 -2.94 6.35 7.52
CA SER A 20 -3.12 7.34 8.58
C SER A 20 -3.51 8.74 8.07
N ILE A 21 -3.67 8.95 6.75
CA ILE A 21 -4.05 10.22 6.13
C ILE A 21 -5.46 10.16 5.54
N CYS A 22 -5.70 9.24 4.60
CA CYS A 22 -6.97 9.14 3.87
C CYS A 22 -7.88 7.99 4.34
N ASP A 23 -7.45 7.22 5.34
CA ASP A 23 -8.21 6.09 5.91
C ASP A 23 -8.47 4.89 4.97
N GLU A 24 -7.89 4.89 3.77
CA GLU A 24 -7.95 3.77 2.84
C GLU A 24 -7.22 2.52 3.36
N VAL A 25 -7.71 1.33 2.99
CA VAL A 25 -7.05 0.07 3.29
C VAL A 25 -5.95 -0.21 2.25
N VAL A 26 -4.71 -0.33 2.73
CA VAL A 26 -3.53 -0.70 1.95
C VAL A 26 -3.21 -2.19 2.18
N LEU A 27 -3.05 -2.93 1.09
CA LEU A 27 -2.88 -4.38 1.08
C LEU A 27 -1.40 -4.76 0.91
N ASP A 28 -1.02 -5.92 1.45
CA ASP A 28 0.22 -6.66 1.15
C ASP A 28 1.48 -5.77 1.17
N ASN A 29 1.66 -5.06 2.29
CA ASN A 29 2.78 -4.14 2.54
C ASN A 29 3.02 -3.08 1.46
N LYS A 30 2.00 -2.72 0.66
CA LYS A 30 2.08 -1.65 -0.33
C LYS A 30 2.05 -0.23 0.30
N ASN A 31 2.14 -0.14 1.62
CA ASN A 31 2.19 1.11 2.39
C ASN A 31 3.65 1.57 2.60
N SER A 32 3.86 2.87 2.73
CA SER A 32 5.09 3.44 3.30
C SER A 32 4.92 3.58 4.81
N LEU A 33 6.02 3.51 5.57
CA LEU A 33 6.01 3.79 7.00
C LEU A 33 6.67 5.15 7.24
N VAL A 34 5.90 6.10 7.76
CA VAL A 34 6.40 7.43 8.14
C VAL A 34 6.13 7.60 9.63
N ASN A 35 7.19 7.77 10.43
CA ASN A 35 7.11 7.84 11.89
C ASN A 35 6.34 6.65 12.50
N GLY A 36 6.57 5.44 11.97
CA GLY A 36 5.88 4.21 12.39
C GLY A 36 4.42 4.09 11.95
N LYS A 37 3.86 5.10 11.26
CA LYS A 37 2.48 5.09 10.77
C LYS A 37 2.40 4.62 9.32
N PRO A 38 1.47 3.71 8.98
CA PRO A 38 1.24 3.29 7.60
C PRO A 38 0.57 4.39 6.76
N ILE A 39 1.16 4.70 5.61
CA ILE A 39 0.65 5.68 4.64
C ILE A 39 0.55 5.03 3.26
N CYS A 40 -0.56 5.24 2.54
CA CYS A 40 -0.73 4.71 1.17
C CYS A 40 0.23 5.42 0.19
N LYS A 41 0.50 4.79 -0.96
CA LYS A 41 1.41 5.37 -1.96
C LYS A 41 0.95 6.74 -2.45
N SER A 42 -0.36 6.93 -2.63
CA SER A 42 -0.94 8.19 -3.09
C SER A 42 -0.67 9.34 -2.11
N CYS A 43 -0.89 9.13 -0.81
CA CYS A 43 -0.60 10.15 0.18
C CYS A 43 0.90 10.36 0.43
N PHE A 44 1.74 9.37 0.14
CA PHE A 44 3.19 9.48 0.34
C PHE A 44 3.93 10.11 -0.86
N LYS A 45 3.57 9.75 -2.10
CA LYS A 45 4.27 10.17 -3.33
C LYS A 45 3.44 11.04 -4.28
N GLY A 46 2.17 11.29 -3.95
CA GLY A 46 1.18 11.82 -4.89
C GLY A 46 0.41 10.70 -5.59
N SER A 47 -0.82 11.01 -5.99
CA SER A 47 -1.64 10.11 -6.80
C SER A 47 -1.13 10.10 -8.24
N TYR A 48 -1.24 8.94 -8.90
CA TYR A 48 -0.89 8.84 -10.33
C TYR A 48 -1.92 9.56 -11.23
N TYR A 49 -3.16 9.65 -10.79
CA TYR A 49 -4.24 10.35 -11.46
C TYR A 49 -4.63 11.61 -10.68
N GLU A 50 -5.06 12.65 -11.40
CA GLU A 50 -5.62 13.89 -10.85
C GLU A 50 -7.10 13.99 -11.24
N ILE A 51 -7.93 14.55 -10.36
CA ILE A 51 -9.34 14.83 -10.67
C ILE A 51 -9.38 16.24 -11.28
N ILE A 52 -9.85 16.35 -12.53
CA ILE A 52 -9.98 17.61 -13.29
C ILE A 52 -11.40 18.15 -13.17
#